data_AF-A0AAU2A5Q3-F1
#
_entry.id   AF-A0AAU2A5Q3-F1
#
_cell.length_a   1.000
_cell.length_b   1.000
_cell.length_c   1.000
_cell.angle_alpha   90.00
_cell.angle_beta   90.00
_cell.angle_gamma   90.00
#
_symmetry.space_group_name_H-M   'P 1'
#
loop_
_entity.id
_entity.type
_entity.pdbx_description
1 polymer ?
#
loop_
_entity_poly.entity_id
_entity_poly.type
_entity_poly.pdbx_seq_one_letter_code
_entity_poly.pdbx_strand_id
1 'polypeptide(L)'
;MEAQQVADLINQVSFRPGWEFRADVMADGAPLVIVQALVETVNSDRDQALRGYPEKILLVPEAIIDAAEYVIADDLYTAIFQWIIDLEIHECREFFRVGPDKDAPFHPHRPEGQSAWDAIVREPVAEDAGA
;
A
#
# COMPACT_ATOMS: atom_id res chain seq x y z
N MET A 1 -7.72 -2.53 -21.53
CA MET A 1 -7.81 -4.01 -21.62
C MET A 1 -9.20 -4.45 -21.21
N GLU A 2 -9.63 -5.68 -21.51
CA GLU A 2 -10.91 -6.18 -21.00
C GLU A 2 -10.85 -6.41 -19.49
N ALA A 3 -11.92 -6.10 -18.75
CA ALA A 3 -11.95 -6.18 -17.29
C ALA A 3 -11.60 -7.59 -16.77
N GLN A 4 -12.14 -8.63 -17.40
CA GLN A 4 -11.82 -10.02 -17.03
C GLN A 4 -10.34 -10.33 -17.25
N GLN A 5 -9.76 -9.85 -18.34
CA GLN A 5 -8.32 -10.04 -18.61
C GLN A 5 -7.47 -9.36 -17.54
N VAL A 6 -7.84 -8.16 -17.09
CA VAL A 6 -7.14 -7.45 -16.01
C VAL A 6 -7.24 -8.22 -14.70
N ALA A 7 -8.44 -8.67 -14.31
CA ALA A 7 -8.63 -9.47 -13.11
C ALA A 7 -7.79 -10.76 -13.14
N ASP A 8 -7.80 -11.48 -14.25
CA ASP A 8 -7.04 -12.71 -14.43
C ASP A 8 -5.52 -12.48 -14.30
N LEU A 9 -5.00 -11.35 -14.81
CA LEU A 9 -3.59 -11.00 -14.70
C LEU A 9 -3.20 -10.65 -13.26
N ILE A 10 -4.04 -9.89 -12.54
CA ILE A 10 -3.79 -9.55 -11.13
C ILE A 10 -3.81 -10.80 -10.26
N ASN A 11 -4.74 -11.73 -10.48
CA ASN A 11 -4.83 -13.00 -9.76
C ASN A 11 -3.60 -13.91 -9.96
N GLN A 12 -2.75 -13.63 -10.95
CA GLN A 12 -1.49 -14.34 -11.19
C GLN A 12 -0.28 -13.67 -10.53
N VAL A 13 -0.45 -12.45 -9.99
CA VAL A 13 0.63 -11.72 -9.34
C VAL A 13 1.04 -12.44 -8.05
N SER A 14 2.31 -12.82 -7.99
CA SER A 14 2.95 -13.29 -6.77
C SER A 14 3.92 -12.24 -6.28
N PHE A 15 3.87 -11.94 -5.00
CA PHE A 15 4.81 -11.04 -4.33
C PHE A 15 5.48 -11.76 -3.16
N ARG A 16 5.97 -11.01 -2.17
CA ARG A 16 6.67 -11.55 -1.01
C ARG A 16 5.76 -12.45 -0.15
N PRO A 17 6.33 -13.31 0.73
CA PRO A 17 5.55 -14.14 1.64
C PRO A 17 4.56 -13.32 2.48
N GLY A 18 3.37 -13.90 2.73
CA GLY A 18 2.29 -13.26 3.48
C GLY A 18 1.42 -12.32 2.65
N TRP A 19 1.68 -12.18 1.34
CA TRP A 19 0.87 -11.38 0.42
C TRP A 19 0.15 -12.25 -0.59
N GLU A 20 -1.13 -11.97 -0.80
CA GLU A 20 -1.96 -12.58 -1.84
C GLU A 20 -2.78 -11.47 -2.52
N PHE A 21 -2.90 -11.51 -3.84
CA PHE A 21 -3.75 -10.59 -4.59
C PHE A 21 -5.01 -11.30 -5.05
N ARG A 22 -6.14 -10.61 -4.94
CA ARG A 22 -7.43 -11.02 -5.51
C ARG A 22 -7.99 -9.91 -6.34
N ALA A 23 -8.56 -10.24 -7.48
CA ALA A 23 -9.25 -9.31 -8.33
C ALA A 23 -10.50 -9.92 -8.95
N ASP A 24 -11.57 -9.13 -8.95
CA ASP A 24 -12.87 -9.51 -9.48
C ASP A 24 -13.46 -8.36 -10.30
N VAL A 25 -14.16 -8.69 -11.39
CA VAL A 25 -14.93 -7.71 -12.16
C VAL A 25 -16.16 -7.30 -11.36
N MET A 26 -16.36 -6.00 -11.15
CA MET A 26 -17.44 -5.51 -10.27
C MET A 26 -18.84 -5.74 -10.84
N ALA A 27 -18.98 -5.73 -12.17
CA ALA A 27 -20.23 -5.99 -12.87
C ALA A 27 -19.97 -6.42 -14.32
N ASP A 28 -20.81 -7.29 -14.86
CA ASP A 28 -20.72 -7.75 -16.25
C ASP A 28 -20.78 -6.57 -17.24
N GLY A 29 -19.78 -6.48 -18.12
CA GLY A 29 -19.67 -5.42 -19.12
C GLY A 29 -19.22 -4.05 -18.58
N ALA A 30 -18.97 -3.93 -17.26
CA ALA A 30 -18.32 -2.76 -16.69
C ALA A 30 -16.79 -2.89 -16.81
N PRO A 31 -16.05 -1.80 -17.03
CA PRO A 31 -14.60 -1.84 -17.08
C PRO A 31 -13.97 -1.88 -15.68
N LEU A 32 -14.76 -1.89 -14.61
CA LEU A 32 -14.27 -1.75 -13.23
C LEU A 32 -13.90 -3.10 -12.63
N VAL A 33 -12.70 -3.15 -12.04
CA VAL A 33 -12.17 -4.30 -11.32
C VAL A 33 -11.90 -3.87 -9.88
N ILE A 34 -12.44 -4.64 -8.92
CA ILE A 34 -12.03 -4.51 -7.52
C ILE A 34 -10.79 -5.36 -7.31
N VAL A 35 -9.79 -4.78 -6.66
CA VAL A 35 -8.52 -5.42 -6.34
C VAL A 35 -8.35 -5.40 -4.83
N GLN A 36 -7.98 -6.54 -4.25
CA GLN A 36 -7.68 -6.70 -2.84
C GLN A 36 -6.25 -7.24 -2.71
N ALA A 37 -5.46 -6.68 -1.79
CA ALA A 37 -4.25 -7.33 -1.32
C ALA A 37 -4.54 -7.89 0.07
N LEU A 38 -4.36 -9.20 0.26
CA LEU A 38 -4.46 -9.85 1.56
C LEU A 38 -3.06 -9.92 2.14
N VAL A 39 -2.84 -9.23 3.26
CA VAL A 39 -1.51 -9.02 3.84
C VAL A 39 -1.49 -9.53 5.28
N GLU A 40 -0.79 -10.63 5.49
CA GLU A 40 -0.48 -11.13 6.83
C GLU A 40 0.54 -10.18 7.50
N THR A 41 0.11 -9.53 8.57
CA THR A 41 0.94 -8.56 9.30
C THR A 41 0.61 -8.59 10.80
N VAL A 42 1.08 -7.61 11.54
CA VAL A 42 0.77 -7.38 12.95
C VAL A 42 -0.01 -6.08 13.10
N ASN A 43 -0.75 -5.92 14.20
CA ASN A 43 -1.49 -4.69 14.46
C ASN A 43 -0.51 -3.54 14.80
N SER A 44 -0.53 -2.46 14.01
CA SER A 44 0.35 -1.29 14.11
C SER A 44 0.01 -0.33 15.26
N ASP A 45 -1.08 -0.60 16.00
CA ASP A 45 -1.55 0.20 17.14
C ASP A 45 -0.45 0.46 18.18
N ARG A 46 -0.51 1.64 18.81
CA ARG A 46 0.47 2.06 19.82
C ARG A 46 0.58 1.08 21.00
N ASP A 47 -0.55 0.55 21.47
CA ASP A 47 -0.58 -0.39 22.60
C ASP A 47 0.04 -1.75 22.23
N GLN A 48 0.04 -2.10 20.95
CA GLN A 48 0.77 -3.26 20.42
C GLN A 48 2.26 -2.97 20.34
N ALA A 49 2.64 -1.79 19.87
CA ALA A 49 4.05 -1.35 19.82
C ALA A 49 4.72 -1.36 21.20
N LEU A 50 4.00 -0.97 22.25
CA LEU A 50 4.48 -1.03 23.64
C LEU A 50 4.73 -2.46 24.13
N ARG A 51 4.08 -3.45 23.51
CA ARG A 51 4.18 -4.88 23.86
C ARG A 51 5.00 -5.70 22.86
N GLY A 52 5.57 -5.07 21.83
CA GLY A 52 6.37 -5.73 20.80
C GLY A 52 5.54 -6.45 19.72
N TYR A 53 4.36 -5.95 19.40
CA TYR A 53 3.49 -6.43 18.32
C TYR A 53 3.08 -7.93 18.39
N PRO A 54 2.46 -8.38 19.50
CA PRO A 54 2.08 -9.78 19.65
C PRO A 54 0.88 -10.21 18.79
N GLU A 55 0.04 -9.27 18.40
CA GLU A 55 -1.20 -9.54 17.66
C GLU A 55 -0.94 -9.60 16.16
N LYS A 56 -1.19 -10.78 15.57
CA LYS A 56 -1.20 -10.98 14.12
C LYS A 56 -2.58 -10.65 13.57
N ILE A 57 -2.61 -9.97 12.43
CA ILE A 57 -3.84 -9.59 11.72
C ILE A 57 -3.71 -9.89 10.22
N LEU A 58 -4.84 -9.89 9.54
CA LEU A 58 -4.91 -9.89 8.09
C LEU A 58 -5.42 -8.52 7.64
N LEU A 59 -4.56 -7.72 7.02
CA LEU A 59 -4.94 -6.46 6.40
C LEU A 59 -5.49 -6.77 4.99
N VAL A 60 -6.57 -6.08 4.59
CA VAL A 60 -7.20 -6.25 3.29
C VAL A 60 -7.43 -4.88 2.62
N PRO A 61 -6.37 -4.15 2.22
CA PRO A 61 -6.53 -2.94 1.43
C PRO A 61 -7.21 -3.27 0.09
N GLU A 62 -8.09 -2.36 -0.32
CA GLU A 62 -8.86 -2.49 -1.55
C GLU A 62 -8.61 -1.27 -2.45
N ALA A 63 -8.62 -1.52 -3.75
CA ALA A 63 -8.62 -0.49 -4.78
C ALA A 63 -9.64 -0.85 -5.86
N ILE A 64 -10.27 0.17 -6.44
CA ILE A 64 -11.10 0.02 -7.64
C ILE A 64 -10.32 0.64 -8.78
N ILE A 65 -10.07 -0.14 -9.83
CA ILE A 65 -9.35 0.31 -11.02
C ILE A 65 -10.25 0.23 -12.26
N ASP A 66 -10.01 1.10 -13.23
CA ASP A 66 -10.65 1.04 -14.53
C ASP A 66 -9.73 0.29 -15.52
N ALA A 67 -10.17 -0.89 -15.96
CA ALA A 67 -9.44 -1.75 -16.89
C ALA A 67 -9.15 -1.07 -18.25
N ALA A 68 -9.92 -0.05 -18.62
CA ALA A 68 -9.72 0.70 -19.84
C ALA A 68 -8.44 1.58 -19.81
N GLU A 69 -7.92 1.90 -18.63
CA GLU A 69 -6.70 2.71 -18.47
C GLU A 69 -5.42 1.94 -18.85
N TYR A 70 -5.45 0.60 -18.84
CA TYR A 70 -4.30 -0.23 -19.13
C TYR A 70 -4.35 -0.74 -20.56
N VAL A 71 -3.34 -0.38 -21.36
CA VAL A 71 -3.27 -0.81 -22.77
C VAL A 71 -2.52 -2.13 -22.89
N ILE A 72 -1.46 -2.28 -22.09
CA ILE A 72 -0.63 -3.50 -22.03
C ILE A 72 -0.46 -3.97 -20.58
N ALA A 73 -0.06 -5.23 -20.40
CA ALA A 73 0.14 -5.83 -19.07
C ALA A 73 1.20 -5.08 -18.23
N ASP A 74 2.23 -4.53 -18.87
CA ASP A 74 3.29 -3.80 -18.17
C ASP A 74 2.76 -2.52 -17.50
N ASP A 75 1.78 -1.83 -18.09
CA ASP A 75 1.13 -0.66 -17.49
C ASP A 75 0.39 -1.06 -16.21
N LEU A 76 -0.36 -2.18 -16.28
CA LEU A 76 -1.08 -2.76 -15.15
C LEU A 76 -0.12 -3.16 -14.04
N TYR A 77 0.95 -3.90 -14.37
CA TYR A 77 1.92 -4.33 -13.37
C TYR A 77 2.66 -3.15 -12.73
N THR A 78 2.94 -2.10 -13.50
CA THR A 78 3.51 -0.87 -12.97
C THR A 78 2.57 -0.21 -11.97
N ALA A 79 1.27 -0.11 -12.29
CA ALA A 79 0.28 0.45 -11.38
C ALA A 79 0.10 -0.39 -10.11
N ILE A 80 0.02 -1.72 -10.22
CA ILE A 80 -0.05 -2.63 -9.07
C ILE A 80 1.21 -2.50 -8.21
N PHE A 81 2.39 -2.45 -8.81
CA PHE A 81 3.64 -2.30 -8.06
C PHE A 81 3.74 -0.94 -7.35
N GLN A 82 3.29 0.13 -8.00
CA GLN A 82 3.21 1.44 -7.35
C GLN A 82 2.23 1.43 -6.18
N TRP A 83 1.07 0.80 -6.32
CA TRP A 83 0.11 0.65 -5.23
C TRP A 83 0.69 -0.13 -4.05
N ILE A 84 1.47 -1.19 -4.30
CA ILE A 84 2.22 -1.91 -3.25
C ILE A 84 3.19 -0.97 -2.55
N ILE A 85 3.97 -0.18 -3.28
CA ILE A 85 4.91 0.79 -2.70
C ILE A 85 4.19 1.78 -1.79
N ASP A 86 3.06 2.33 -2.25
CA ASP A 86 2.29 3.30 -1.50
C ASP A 86 1.70 2.69 -0.21
N LEU A 87 1.23 1.44 -0.28
CA LEU A 87 0.78 0.67 0.90
C LEU A 87 1.94 0.43 1.87
N GLU A 88 3.10 -0.01 1.41
CA GLU A 88 4.26 -0.21 2.28
C GLU A 88 4.69 1.10 2.94
N ILE A 89 4.69 2.22 2.21
CA ILE A 89 5.00 3.54 2.77
C ILE A 89 3.99 3.91 3.86
N HIS A 90 2.70 3.67 3.62
CA HIS A 90 1.65 3.88 4.61
C HIS A 90 1.92 3.09 5.89
N GLU A 91 2.10 1.78 5.77
CA GLU A 91 2.37 0.88 6.90
C GLU A 91 3.67 1.26 7.62
N CYS A 92 4.75 1.56 6.88
CA CYS A 92 6.02 1.99 7.47
C CYS A 92 5.84 3.21 8.36
N ARG A 93 5.00 4.17 7.94
CA ARG A 93 4.69 5.36 8.74
C ARG A 93 3.88 5.04 9.99
N GLU A 94 3.04 4.01 9.96
CA GLU A 94 2.35 3.52 11.16
C GLU A 94 3.29 2.80 12.12
N PHE A 95 4.22 2.00 11.61
CA PHE A 95 5.17 1.21 12.40
C PHE A 95 6.38 2.01 12.90
N PHE A 96 6.70 3.15 12.27
CA PHE A 96 7.81 3.99 12.70
C PHE A 96 7.48 4.71 14.01
N ARG A 97 7.88 4.08 15.13
CA ARG A 97 7.64 4.57 16.49
C ARG A 97 8.94 5.03 17.17
N VAL A 98 8.92 6.18 17.83
CA VAL A 98 10.07 6.80 18.50
C VAL A 98 9.83 6.94 20.01
N GLY A 99 10.89 6.73 20.78
CA GLY A 99 10.90 6.96 22.23
C GLY A 99 10.22 5.84 23.06
N PRO A 100 10.27 5.98 24.39
CA PRO A 100 9.67 5.00 25.33
C PRO A 100 8.16 4.90 25.17
N ASP A 101 7.53 6.02 24.81
CA ASP A 101 6.09 6.17 24.64
C ASP A 101 5.59 5.70 23.27
N LYS A 102 6.48 5.25 22.37
CA LYS A 102 6.16 4.78 21.02
C LYS A 102 5.32 5.77 20.23
N ASP A 103 5.76 7.03 20.18
CA ASP A 103 5.07 8.02 19.37
C ASP A 103 5.32 7.80 17.87
N ALA A 104 4.35 8.08 17.02
CA ALA A 104 4.46 7.99 15.55
C ALA A 104 4.44 9.40 14.94
N PRO A 105 5.61 10.01 14.69
CA PRO A 105 5.69 11.39 14.20
C PRO A 105 5.19 11.56 12.77
N PHE A 106 5.06 10.47 11.99
CA PHE A 106 4.64 10.51 10.59
C PHE A 106 3.34 9.74 10.32
N HIS A 107 2.58 9.40 11.37
CA HIS A 107 1.40 8.54 11.27
C HIS A 107 0.40 9.10 10.24
N PRO A 108 0.00 8.32 9.21
CA PRO A 108 -0.84 8.81 8.12
C PRO A 108 -2.25 9.25 8.55
N HIS A 109 -2.74 8.71 9.66
CA HIS A 109 -4.06 9.03 10.20
C HIS A 109 -4.06 10.17 11.23
N ARG A 110 -2.90 10.81 11.47
CA ARG A 110 -2.80 12.00 12.33
C ARG A 110 -2.53 13.24 11.47
N PRO A 111 -3.30 14.33 11.59
CA PRO A 111 -3.07 15.55 10.82
C PRO A 111 -1.64 16.09 10.92
N GLU A 112 -1.05 16.05 12.12
CA GLU A 112 0.34 16.46 12.38
C GLU A 112 1.33 15.52 11.69
N GLY A 113 1.05 14.21 11.72
CA GLY A 113 1.88 13.20 11.06
C GLY A 113 1.86 13.31 9.54
N GLN A 114 0.71 13.60 8.95
CA GLN A 114 0.60 13.88 7.52
C GLN A 114 1.33 15.17 7.14
N SER A 115 1.16 16.24 7.91
CA SER A 115 1.83 17.51 7.65
C SER A 115 3.36 17.39 7.73
N ALA A 116 3.86 16.63 8.70
CA ALA A 116 5.30 16.36 8.85
C ALA A 116 5.85 15.52 7.68
N TRP A 117 5.09 14.53 7.21
CA TRP A 117 5.47 13.72 6.05
C TRP A 117 5.52 14.54 4.76
N ASP A 118 4.49 15.34 4.50
CA ASP A 118 4.40 16.17 3.29
C ASP A 118 5.55 17.19 3.20
N ALA A 119 6.02 17.71 4.33
CA ALA A 119 7.14 18.64 4.37
C ALA A 119 8.44 18.00 3.83
N ILE A 120 8.67 16.72 4.11
CA ILE A 120 9.89 16.00 3.70
C ILE A 120 9.78 15.57 2.24
N VAL A 121 8.62 15.05 1.81
CA VAL A 121 8.42 14.57 0.42
C VAL A 121 8.42 15.72 -0.58
N ARG A 122 8.05 16.94 -0.16
CA ARG A 122 8.08 18.14 -1.02
C ARG A 122 9.46 18.78 -1.12
N GLU A 123 10.35 18.53 -0.17
CA GLU A 123 11.75 18.94 -0.30
C GLU A 123 12.45 17.91 -1.20
N PRO A 124 12.96 18.31 -2.39
CA PRO A 124 13.90 17.47 -3.09
C PRO A 124 15.02 17.17 -2.10
N VAL A 125 15.40 15.91 -1.94
CA VAL A 125 16.70 15.59 -1.34
C VAL A 125 17.69 16.38 -2.19
N ALA A 126 18.21 17.48 -1.65
CA ALA A 126 19.27 18.21 -2.29
C ALA A 126 20.37 17.16 -2.47
N GLU A 127 20.64 16.77 -3.71
CA GLU A 127 21.83 15.99 -4.00
C GLU A 127 22.97 16.81 -3.42
N ASP A 128 23.54 16.30 -2.34
CA ASP A 128 24.76 16.82 -1.77
C ASP A 128 25.80 16.58 -2.86
N ALA A 129 25.93 17.56 -3.76
CA ALA A 129 26.90 17.60 -4.83
C ALA A 129 28.25 17.73 -4.15
N GLY A 130 28.78 16.57 -3.73
CA GLY A 130 30.09 16.45 -3.14
C GLY A 130 31.12 17.15 -4.03
N ALA A 131 31.76 18.16 -3.45
CA ALA A 131 33.00 18.76 -3.91
C ALA A 131 33.90 18.99 -2.69
#